data_AF-A0A9Q3JKU9-F1
#
_entry.id   AF-A0A9Q3JKU9-F1
#
_cell.length_a   1.000
_cell.length_b   1.000
_cell.length_c   1.000
_cell.angle_alpha   90.00
_cell.angle_beta   90.00
_cell.angle_gamma   90.00
#
_symmetry.space_group_name_H-M   'P 1'
#
loop_
_entity.id
_entity.type
_entity.pdbx_description
1 polymer ?
#
loop_
_entity_poly.entity_id
_entity_poly.type
_entity_poly.pdbx_seq_one_letter_code
_entity_poly.pdbx_strand_id
1 'polypeptide(L)'
;MKLVQKYFKSELEVSINLFTSYAYKSRESPPVFNPGDMVWLSSKRIKTTRTTRKLSERWLGPFPILKKVSTHAYHLKLLSQWESIHPPFQISLLEPFKTSTILNWHEEPPPPIIIEEEEEWKVSQIPHSKIKRRKLWYLMEWKGFSEDPETST
;
A
#
# COMPACT_ATOMS: atom_id res chain seq x y z
N MET A 1 17.70 52.98 -23.76
CA MET A 1 18.23 51.82 -23.02
C MET A 1 17.18 50.80 -22.52
N LYS A 2 15.92 51.18 -22.23
CA LYS A 2 14.89 50.21 -21.75
C LYS A 2 14.41 49.19 -22.80
N LEU A 3 14.49 49.52 -24.10
CA LEU A 3 14.06 48.64 -25.19
C LEU A 3 14.91 47.37 -25.30
N VAL A 4 16.24 47.51 -25.17
CA VAL A 4 17.18 46.39 -25.21
C VAL A 4 16.95 45.44 -24.04
N GLN A 5 16.73 45.97 -22.83
CA GLN A 5 16.40 45.15 -21.66
C GLN A 5 15.07 44.41 -21.82
N LYS A 6 14.07 45.03 -22.45
CA LYS A 6 12.78 44.39 -22.73
C LYS A 6 12.96 43.22 -23.71
N TYR A 7 13.77 43.40 -24.75
CA TYR A 7 14.09 42.35 -25.72
C TYR A 7 14.82 41.17 -25.08
N PHE A 8 15.86 41.42 -24.27
CA PHE A 8 16.56 40.33 -23.58
C PHE A 8 15.65 39.55 -22.63
N LYS A 9 14.72 40.23 -21.94
CA LYS A 9 13.73 39.55 -21.09
C LYS A 9 12.80 38.63 -21.90
N SER A 10 12.30 39.09 -23.05
CA SER A 10 11.43 38.25 -23.88
C SER A 10 12.16 37.04 -24.44
N GLU A 11 13.43 37.20 -24.88
CA GLU A 11 14.24 36.07 -25.35
C GLU A 11 14.52 35.06 -24.23
N LEU A 12 14.80 35.54 -23.01
CA LEU A 12 14.95 34.67 -21.85
C LEU A 12 13.65 33.91 -21.52
N GLU A 13 12.50 34.57 -21.58
CA GLU A 13 11.20 33.93 -21.36
C GLU A 13 10.93 32.84 -22.40
N VAL A 14 11.18 33.12 -23.68
CA VAL A 14 11.04 32.14 -24.77
C VAL A 14 11.95 30.93 -24.52
N SER A 15 13.21 31.18 -24.18
CA SER A 15 14.18 30.13 -23.88
C SER A 15 13.75 29.28 -22.68
N ILE A 16 13.32 29.90 -21.58
CA ILE A 16 12.79 29.20 -20.39
C ILE A 16 11.57 28.35 -20.75
N ASN A 17 10.64 28.87 -21.56
CA ASN A 17 9.45 28.14 -21.99
C ASN A 17 9.82 26.93 -22.86
N LEU A 18 10.79 27.07 -23.77
CA LEU A 18 11.30 25.96 -24.55
C LEU A 18 11.92 24.89 -23.64
N PHE A 19 12.87 25.25 -22.77
CA PHE A 19 13.52 24.30 -21.86
C PHE A 19 12.53 23.60 -20.93
N THR A 20 11.56 24.34 -20.38
CA THR A 20 10.51 23.74 -19.55
C THR A 20 9.64 22.78 -20.35
N SER A 21 9.20 23.13 -21.56
CA SER A 21 8.39 22.23 -22.41
C SER A 21 9.13 20.93 -22.74
N TYR A 22 10.42 20.98 -23.06
CA TYR A 22 11.24 19.79 -23.31
C TYR A 22 11.39 18.94 -22.04
N ALA A 23 11.61 19.58 -20.88
CA ALA A 23 11.74 18.89 -19.61
C ALA A 23 10.42 18.23 -19.16
N TYR A 24 9.27 18.86 -19.41
CA TYR A 24 7.95 18.32 -19.06
C TYR A 24 7.43 17.29 -20.06
N LYS A 25 7.90 17.28 -21.31
CA LYS A 25 7.44 16.35 -22.36
C LYS A 25 7.54 14.86 -21.98
N SER A 26 8.54 14.49 -21.18
CA SER A 26 8.79 13.11 -20.73
C SER A 26 8.30 12.82 -19.30
N ARG A 27 7.72 13.81 -18.62
CA ARG A 27 7.28 13.66 -17.23
C ARG A 27 5.81 13.31 -17.18
N GLU A 28 5.48 12.23 -16.48
CA GLU A 28 4.10 11.96 -16.11
C GLU A 28 3.62 13.00 -15.09
N SER A 29 2.31 13.29 -15.14
CA SER A 29 1.69 14.18 -14.16
C SER A 29 1.76 13.54 -12.77
N PRO A 30 2.15 14.30 -11.73
CA PRO A 30 2.24 13.78 -10.38
C PRO A 30 0.85 13.30 -9.88
N PRO A 31 0.77 12.19 -9.12
CA PRO A 31 -0.50 11.66 -8.64
C PRO A 31 -1.20 12.67 -7.72
N VAL A 32 -2.49 12.92 -7.94
CA VAL A 32 -3.23 13.86 -7.09
C VAL A 32 -3.86 13.08 -5.94
N PHE A 33 -3.64 13.56 -4.71
CA PHE A 33 -4.25 13.00 -3.52
C PHE A 33 -5.24 13.99 -2.89
N ASN A 34 -6.31 13.46 -2.31
CA ASN A 34 -7.32 14.22 -1.59
C ASN A 34 -7.10 14.11 -0.07
N PRO A 35 -7.56 15.10 0.71
CA PRO A 35 -7.64 14.96 2.16
C PRO A 35 -8.48 13.73 2.55
N GLY A 36 -7.96 12.90 3.44
CA GLY A 36 -8.58 11.64 3.86
C GLY A 36 -8.02 10.40 3.17
N ASP A 37 -7.32 10.55 2.04
CA ASP A 37 -6.69 9.41 1.38
C ASP A 37 -5.58 8.83 2.27
N MET A 38 -5.50 7.50 2.28
CA MET A 38 -4.44 6.76 2.98
C MET A 38 -3.24 6.61 2.07
N VAL A 39 -2.05 6.96 2.57
CA VAL A 39 -0.79 6.87 1.80
C VAL A 39 0.33 6.26 2.62
N TRP A 40 1.16 5.47 1.95
CA TRP A 40 2.44 5.01 2.47
C TRP A 40 3.48 6.13 2.39
N LEU A 41 4.32 6.24 3.42
CA LEU A 41 5.42 7.20 3.48
C LEU A 41 6.77 6.50 3.32
N SER A 42 7.60 6.94 2.39
CA SER A 42 8.93 6.34 2.19
C SER A 42 9.89 6.64 3.35
N SER A 43 10.54 5.62 3.88
CA SER A 43 11.52 5.74 4.99
C SER A 43 12.89 6.30 4.57
N LYS A 44 13.14 6.55 3.28
CA LYS A 44 14.46 6.97 2.73
C LYS A 44 15.15 8.10 3.49
N ARG A 45 14.39 9.02 4.08
CA ARG A 45 14.89 10.21 4.80
C ARG A 45 14.51 10.23 6.28
N ILE A 46 14.00 9.12 6.80
CA ILE A 46 13.50 9.02 8.17
C ILE A 46 14.38 8.01 8.92
N LYS A 47 14.87 8.40 10.09
CA LYS A 47 15.59 7.48 10.97
C LYS A 47 14.57 6.59 11.67
N THR A 48 14.54 5.32 11.31
CA THR A 48 13.74 4.30 11.99
C THR A 48 14.44 3.83 13.27
N THR A 49 13.70 3.21 14.18
CA THR A 49 14.24 2.59 15.41
C THR A 49 15.26 1.47 15.13
N ARG A 50 15.26 0.90 13.92
CA ARG A 50 16.18 -0.18 13.52
C ARG A 50 17.61 0.32 13.36
N THR A 51 18.58 -0.49 13.81
CA THR A 51 20.02 -0.19 13.78
C THR A 51 20.59 -0.11 12.36
N THR A 52 20.08 -0.91 11.42
CA THR A 52 20.58 -0.95 10.03
C THR A 52 19.48 -0.68 9.01
N ARG A 53 19.82 0.09 7.97
CA ARG A 53 18.88 0.45 6.88
C ARG A 53 18.44 -0.75 6.02
N LYS A 54 19.22 -1.83 5.99
CA LYS A 54 18.85 -3.04 5.24
C LYS A 54 17.66 -3.77 5.86
N LEU A 55 17.49 -3.63 7.18
CA LEU A 55 16.41 -4.25 7.95
C LEU A 55 15.32 -3.24 8.34
N SER A 56 15.44 -1.98 7.92
CA SER A 56 14.38 -0.99 8.12
C SER A 56 13.30 -1.16 7.07
N GLU A 57 12.05 -0.97 7.47
CA GLU A 57 10.92 -0.86 6.56
C GLU A 57 11.19 0.18 5.48
N ARG A 58 10.88 -0.14 4.22
CA ARG A 58 11.01 0.78 3.09
C ARG A 58 9.86 1.79 3.04
N TRP A 59 8.67 1.33 3.41
CA TRP A 59 7.43 2.09 3.44
C TRP A 59 6.88 2.04 4.86
N LEU A 60 6.70 3.21 5.43
CA LEU A 60 6.13 3.46 6.73
C LEU A 60 4.62 3.62 6.56
N GLY A 61 3.89 3.07 7.52
CA GLY A 61 2.43 2.87 7.61
C GLY A 61 1.50 3.74 6.75
N PRO A 62 0.24 3.32 6.59
CA PRO A 62 -0.73 4.17 5.96
C PRO A 62 -1.05 5.37 6.86
N PHE A 63 -0.72 6.57 6.39
CA PHE A 63 -1.05 7.82 7.04
C PHE A 63 -2.16 8.53 6.26
N PRO A 64 -3.18 9.07 6.93
CA PRO A 64 -4.18 9.87 6.25
C PRO A 64 -3.61 11.25 5.92
N ILE A 65 -3.93 11.73 4.72
CA ILE A 65 -3.61 13.08 4.29
C ILE A 65 -4.56 14.07 4.97
N LEU A 66 -4.02 15.10 5.62
CA LEU A 66 -4.81 16.17 6.23
C LEU A 66 -5.14 17.27 5.24
N LYS A 67 -4.15 17.73 4.47
CA LYS A 67 -4.33 18.80 3.48
C LYS A 67 -3.20 18.84 2.46
N LYS A 68 -3.48 19.41 1.30
CA LYS A 68 -2.48 19.78 0.28
C LYS A 68 -1.84 21.11 0.66
N VAL A 69 -0.51 21.12 0.80
CA VAL A 69 0.27 22.33 1.14
C VAL A 69 0.73 23.04 -0.12
N SER A 70 1.17 22.28 -1.13
CA SER A 70 1.58 22.81 -2.43
C SER A 70 1.26 21.82 -3.55
N THR A 71 1.60 22.17 -4.80
CA THR A 71 1.44 21.28 -5.95
C THR A 71 2.10 19.92 -5.77
N HIS A 72 3.19 19.86 -5.01
CA HIS A 72 4.00 18.64 -4.80
C HIS A 72 4.18 18.28 -3.33
N ALA A 73 3.47 18.90 -2.38
CA ALA A 73 3.62 18.64 -0.97
C ALA A 73 2.28 18.50 -0.23
N TYR A 74 2.19 17.48 0.63
CA TYR A 74 1.01 17.15 1.40
C TYR A 74 1.35 17.04 2.88
N HIS A 75 0.41 17.43 3.73
CA HIS A 75 0.53 17.33 5.18
C HIS A 75 -0.10 16.01 5.63
N LEU A 76 0.69 15.15 6.27
CA LEU A 76 0.22 13.86 6.79
C LEU A 76 -0.09 13.94 8.29
N LYS A 77 -1.08 13.15 8.74
CA LYS A 77 -1.30 12.92 10.17
C LYS A 77 -0.33 11.84 10.65
N LEU A 78 0.80 12.24 11.22
CA LEU A 78 1.77 11.32 11.81
C LEU A 78 1.33 10.85 13.19
N LEU A 79 1.87 9.71 13.63
CA LEU A 79 1.72 9.23 15.01
C LEU A 79 2.53 10.11 15.96
N SER A 80 2.09 10.23 17.23
CA SER A 80 2.74 11.07 18.25
C SER A 80 4.23 10.74 18.47
N GLN A 81 4.62 9.47 18.33
CA GLN A 81 6.02 9.05 18.38
C GLN A 81 6.93 9.73 17.34
N TRP A 82 6.37 10.32 16.27
CA TRP A 82 7.09 10.96 15.17
C TRP A 82 6.89 12.48 15.12
N GLU A 83 6.51 13.11 16.25
CA GLU A 83 6.33 14.56 16.36
C GLU A 83 7.56 15.39 15.96
N SER A 84 8.77 14.84 16.11
CA SER A 84 10.01 15.50 15.68
C SER A 84 10.19 15.58 14.15
N ILE A 85 9.38 14.86 13.37
CA ILE A 85 9.46 14.85 11.90
C ILE A 85 8.52 15.93 11.34
N HIS A 86 9.06 16.78 10.48
CA HIS A 86 8.28 17.83 9.83
C HIS A 86 7.15 17.23 8.95
N PRO A 87 5.87 17.55 9.21
CA PRO A 87 4.74 16.84 8.59
C PRO A 87 4.48 17.04 7.09
N PRO A 88 4.88 18.18 6.46
CA PRO A 88 4.82 18.32 5.00
C PRO A 88 5.81 17.41 4.25
N PHE A 89 5.27 16.47 3.46
CA PHE A 89 6.05 15.54 2.64
C PHE A 89 5.86 15.78 1.15
N GLN A 90 6.93 15.60 0.37
CA GLN A 90 6.90 15.70 -1.07
C GLN A 90 6.22 14.47 -1.70
N ILE A 91 5.50 14.68 -2.80
CA ILE A 91 4.71 13.66 -3.50
C ILE A 91 5.51 12.42 -3.92
N SER A 92 6.80 12.59 -4.24
CA SER A 92 7.71 11.50 -4.63
C SER A 92 8.07 10.56 -3.47
N LEU A 93 7.71 10.93 -2.23
CA LEU A 93 7.90 10.12 -1.03
C LEU A 93 6.60 9.43 -0.60
N LEU A 94 5.50 9.63 -1.34
CA LEU A 94 4.20 9.10 -1.03
C LEU A 94 3.80 8.06 -2.07
N GLU A 95 3.23 6.96 -1.62
CA GLU A 95 2.57 5.97 -2.47
C GLU A 95 1.12 5.79 -2.02
N PRO A 96 0.15 5.67 -2.94
CA PRO A 96 -1.24 5.40 -2.56
C PRO A 96 -1.35 4.07 -1.82
N PHE A 97 -2.04 4.07 -0.68
CA PHE A 97 -2.35 2.85 0.03
C PHE A 97 -3.42 2.07 -0.73
N LYS A 98 -3.07 0.89 -1.22
CA LYS A 98 -4.03 -0.07 -1.77
C LYS A 98 -4.27 -1.14 -0.72
N THR A 99 -5.51 -1.24 -0.24
CA THR A 99 -5.92 -2.41 0.54
C THR A 99 -5.77 -3.63 -0.35
N SER A 100 -4.91 -4.56 0.04
CA SER A 100 -4.76 -5.80 -0.70
C SER A 100 -6.05 -6.61 -0.58
N THR A 101 -6.85 -6.64 -1.63
CA THR A 101 -7.93 -7.62 -1.80
C THR A 101 -7.33 -8.97 -2.16
N ILE A 102 -6.42 -9.49 -1.33
CA ILE A 102 -6.09 -10.91 -1.40
C ILE A 102 -7.32 -11.60 -0.81
N LEU A 103 -8.27 -11.94 -1.69
CA LEU A 103 -9.53 -12.60 -1.34
C LEU A 103 -9.31 -13.95 -0.63
N ASN A 104 -8.08 -14.47 -0.70
CA ASN A 104 -7.68 -15.82 -0.26
C ASN A 104 -6.53 -15.76 0.76
N TRP A 105 -6.55 -14.80 1.69
CA TRP A 105 -5.78 -15.01 2.92
C TRP A 105 -6.55 -16.05 3.73
N HIS A 106 -6.22 -17.32 3.54
CA HIS A 106 -6.74 -18.38 4.38
C HIS A 106 -6.27 -18.08 5.80
N GLU A 107 -7.21 -17.72 6.69
CA GLU A 107 -6.96 -17.80 8.12
C GLU A 107 -6.44 -19.21 8.38
N GLU A 108 -5.30 -19.30 9.09
CA GLU A 108 -4.77 -20.61 9.47
C GLU A 108 -5.89 -21.37 10.19
N PRO A 109 -6.11 -22.64 9.84
CA PRO A 109 -7.23 -23.39 10.38
C PRO A 109 -7.10 -23.40 11.91
N PRO A 110 -8.22 -23.28 12.65
CA PRO A 110 -8.20 -23.07 14.09
C PRO A 110 -7.38 -24.17 14.79
N PRO A 111 -6.58 -23.86 15.83
CA PRO A 111 -5.72 -24.87 16.45
C PRO A 111 -6.53 -26.08 16.95
N PRO A 112 -5.97 -27.30 16.89
CA PRO A 112 -6.64 -28.52 17.34
C PRO A 112 -7.02 -28.44 18.81
N ILE A 113 -8.16 -29.05 19.16
CA ILE A 113 -8.62 -29.17 20.54
C ILE A 113 -8.09 -30.50 21.07
N ILE A 114 -7.44 -30.50 22.23
CA ILE A 114 -6.96 -31.75 22.87
C ILE A 114 -8.12 -32.36 23.68
N ILE A 115 -8.56 -33.54 23.29
CA ILE A 115 -9.50 -34.37 24.06
C ILE A 115 -8.81 -35.73 24.24
N GLU A 116 -8.67 -36.20 25.48
CA GLU A 116 -8.08 -37.52 25.80
C GLU A 116 -6.68 -37.80 25.19
N GLU A 117 -5.80 -36.78 25.18
CA GLU A 117 -4.42 -36.83 24.63
C GLU A 117 -4.30 -36.93 23.09
N GLU A 118 -5.41 -36.88 22.34
CA GLU A 118 -5.41 -36.84 20.88
C GLU A 118 -5.87 -35.47 20.34
N GLU A 119 -5.27 -35.03 19.22
CA GLU A 119 -5.60 -33.77 18.55
C GLU A 119 -6.88 -33.92 17.71
N GLU A 120 -7.99 -33.37 18.19
CA GLU A 120 -9.28 -33.45 17.48
C GLU A 120 -9.70 -32.10 16.87
N TRP A 121 -10.27 -32.16 15.67
CA TRP A 121 -10.80 -31.00 14.95
C TRP A 121 -12.34 -31.08 14.82
N LYS A 122 -13.03 -29.95 15.05
CA LYS A 122 -14.50 -29.88 14.87
C LYS A 122 -14.88 -29.79 13.40
N VAL A 123 -15.36 -30.88 12.83
CA VAL A 123 -15.91 -30.97 11.46
C VAL A 123 -17.39 -30.52 11.44
N SER A 124 -17.81 -29.77 10.41
CA SER A 124 -19.22 -29.37 10.24
C SER A 124 -20.01 -30.44 9.51
N GLN A 125 -19.50 -30.90 8.37
CA GLN A 125 -20.16 -31.90 7.52
C GLN A 125 -19.12 -32.70 6.70
N ILE A 126 -19.41 -33.97 6.42
CA ILE A 126 -18.63 -34.81 5.50
C ILE A 126 -19.49 -35.07 4.27
N PRO A 127 -19.44 -34.21 3.24
CA PRO A 127 -20.29 -34.34 2.06
C PRO A 127 -19.91 -35.52 1.15
N HIS A 128 -18.66 -35.99 1.15
CA HIS A 128 -18.24 -37.09 0.29
C HIS A 128 -17.15 -37.96 0.92
N SER A 129 -17.22 -39.26 0.61
CA SER A 129 -16.14 -40.20 0.89
C SER A 129 -15.81 -41.00 -0.37
N LYS A 130 -14.54 -41.34 -0.58
CA LYS A 130 -14.12 -42.19 -1.70
C LYS A 130 -12.97 -43.10 -1.31
N ILE A 131 -12.95 -44.30 -1.87
CA ILE A 131 -11.85 -45.25 -1.68
C ILE A 131 -10.92 -45.16 -2.88
N LYS A 132 -9.64 -44.83 -2.64
CA LYS A 132 -8.60 -44.80 -3.66
C LYS A 132 -7.40 -45.59 -3.16
N ARG A 133 -6.93 -46.57 -3.95
CA ARG A 133 -5.80 -47.44 -3.61
C ARG A 133 -5.94 -48.08 -2.21
N ARG A 134 -7.11 -48.63 -1.90
CA ARG A 134 -7.45 -49.26 -0.61
C ARG A 134 -7.35 -48.32 0.61
N LYS A 135 -7.26 -47.00 0.42
CA LYS A 135 -7.34 -45.98 1.49
C LYS A 135 -8.63 -45.17 1.35
N LEU A 136 -9.28 -44.91 2.47
CA LEU A 136 -10.50 -44.09 2.55
C LEU A 136 -10.11 -42.61 2.63
N TRP A 137 -10.71 -41.80 1.76
CA TRP A 137 -10.52 -40.35 1.72
C TRP A 137 -11.86 -39.68 2.02
N TYR A 138 -11.82 -38.62 2.82
CA TYR A 138 -12.97 -37.79 3.13
C TYR A 138 -12.79 -36.39 2.55
N LEU A 139 -13.85 -35.86 1.93
CA LEU A 139 -13.98 -34.44 1.68
C LEU A 139 -14.68 -33.86 2.91
N MET A 140 -13.99 -32.97 3.64
CA MET A 140 -14.48 -32.40 4.90
C MET A 140 -14.77 -30.92 4.71
N GLU A 141 -15.89 -30.48 5.28
CA GLU A 141 -16.23 -29.07 5.41
C GLU A 141 -16.03 -28.64 6.87
N TRP A 142 -15.12 -27.69 7.08
CA TRP A 142 -14.78 -27.20 8.41
C TRP A 142 -15.85 -26.22 8.92
N LYS A 143 -16.20 -26.31 10.21
CA LYS A 143 -17.19 -25.40 10.79
C LYS A 143 -16.59 -23.99 10.91
N GLY A 144 -17.14 -23.04 10.14
CA GLY A 144 -16.63 -21.67 10.04
C GLY A 144 -16.02 -21.31 8.69
N PHE A 145 -15.99 -22.24 7.74
CA PHE A 145 -15.51 -22.04 6.37
C PHE A 145 -16.65 -22.39 5.41
N SER A 146 -17.40 -21.40 4.90
CA SER A 146 -18.50 -21.63 3.95
C SER A 146 -18.21 -20.91 2.63
N GLU A 147 -17.96 -21.75 1.62
CA GLU A 147 -18.14 -21.67 0.16
C GLU A 147 -17.94 -20.33 -0.58
N ASP A 148 -16.92 -20.33 -1.45
CA ASP A 148 -16.93 -19.52 -2.67
C ASP A 148 -18.15 -19.90 -3.54
N PRO A 149 -18.90 -18.93 -4.09
CA PRO A 149 -19.84 -19.18 -5.16
C PRO A 149 -19.03 -19.47 -6.44
N GLU A 150 -19.39 -20.54 -7.15
CA GLU A 150 -19.15 -20.81 -8.59
C GLU A 150 -18.72 -22.26 -8.82
N THR A 151 -19.69 -23.17 -8.88
CA THR A 151 -19.81 -24.17 -9.97
C THR A 151 -21.11 -24.96 -9.80
N SER A 152 -22.16 -24.51 -10.48
CA SER A 152 -23.33 -25.35 -10.77
C SER A 152 -23.76 -25.06 -12.21
N THR A 153 -23.40 -25.98 -13.11
CA THR A 153 -24.09 -26.27 -14.36
C THR A 153 -24.39 -27.76 -14.34
#